data_AF-A0A6N8HTQ0-F1
#
_entry.id   AF-A0A6N8HTQ0-F1
#
_cell.length_a   1.000
_cell.length_b   1.000
_cell.length_c   1.000
_cell.angle_alpha   90.00
_cell.angle_beta   90.00
_cell.angle_gamma   90.00
#
_symmetry.space_group_name_H-M   'P 1'
#
loop_
_entity.id
_entity.type
_entity.pdbx_description
1 polymer ?
#
loop_
_entity_poly.entity_id
_entity_poly.type
_entity_poly.pdbx_seq_one_letter_code
_entity_poly.pdbx_strand_id
1 'polypeptide(L)'
;MPKPSFFINQSGFILPYVVFISALVLIALSASIHMYHNEIYMTDIEMENIKTETLLQMGYTNYMKTIETGESPGEQFYTFPQGRVHIQFVESKAILNIKTTTNKNQRQTFVRPFSMPSEEKCRDCHKIPIN
;
A
#
# COMPACT_ATOMS: atom_id res chain seq x y z
N MET A 1 71.73 -8.67 28.77
CA MET A 1 70.37 -9.10 28.41
C MET A 1 69.39 -8.05 28.91
N PRO A 2 68.81 -7.20 28.04
CA PRO A 2 67.83 -6.20 28.48
C PRO A 2 66.46 -6.86 28.60
N LYS A 3 65.78 -6.64 29.73
CA LYS A 3 64.39 -7.05 29.94
C LYS A 3 63.46 -6.09 29.18
N PRO A 4 62.46 -6.58 28.41
CA PRO A 4 61.48 -5.69 27.80
C PRO A 4 60.51 -5.20 28.87
N SER A 5 60.72 -3.99 29.36
CA SER A 5 59.79 -3.24 30.19
C SER A 5 58.71 -2.62 29.31
N PHE A 6 57.70 -3.40 28.92
CA PHE A 6 56.60 -2.87 28.10
C PHE A 6 55.33 -2.53 28.88
N PHE A 7 55.17 -2.93 30.15
CA PHE A 7 53.92 -2.71 30.88
C PHE A 7 54.09 -2.54 32.38
N ILE A 8 54.59 -1.38 32.83
CA ILE A 8 54.37 -0.94 34.23
C ILE A 8 54.10 0.58 34.23
N ASN A 9 52.96 0.97 33.68
CA ASN A 9 52.25 2.16 34.12
C ASN A 9 50.74 1.84 34.03
N GLN A 10 50.10 1.67 35.18
CA GLN A 10 48.74 1.11 35.33
C GLN A 10 47.61 2.02 34.77
N SER A 11 47.96 3.12 34.11
CA SER A 11 47.04 4.09 33.48
C SER A 11 46.96 3.97 31.95
N GLY A 12 47.73 3.08 31.32
CA GLY A 12 47.86 3.00 29.85
C GLY A 12 46.76 2.23 29.09
N PHE A 13 45.82 1.58 29.78
CA PHE A 13 44.78 0.73 29.16
C PHE A 13 43.42 1.41 28.96
N ILE A 14 43.30 2.70 29.27
CA ILE A 14 42.03 3.46 29.18
C ILE A 14 41.65 3.72 27.71
N LEU A 15 42.63 4.02 26.86
CA LEU A 15 42.40 4.41 25.47
C LEU A 15 41.71 3.33 24.62
N PRO A 16 42.16 2.05 24.57
CA PRO A 16 41.46 1.02 23.80
C PRO A 16 40.04 0.75 24.30
N TYR A 17 39.80 0.90 25.61
CA TYR A 17 38.46 0.75 26.19
C TYR A 17 37.51 1.87 25.76
N VAL A 18 37.97 3.13 25.82
CA VAL A 18 37.19 4.29 25.36
C VAL A 18 36.89 4.19 23.86
N VAL A 19 37.88 3.80 23.06
CA VAL A 19 37.69 3.61 21.60
C VAL A 19 36.66 2.51 21.35
N PHE A 20 36.76 1.37 22.05
CA PHE A 20 35.80 0.28 21.90
C PHE A 20 34.37 0.71 22.24
N ILE A 21 34.18 1.41 23.38
CA ILE A 21 32.86 1.94 23.75
C ILE A 21 32.37 2.95 22.72
N SER A 22 33.22 3.89 22.30
CA SER A 22 32.84 4.89 21.30
C SER A 22 32.45 4.25 19.97
N ALA A 23 33.14 3.19 19.56
CA ALA A 23 32.80 2.43 18.35
C ALA A 23 31.42 1.76 18.49
N LEU A 24 31.14 1.14 19.63
CA LEU A 24 29.81 0.56 19.89
C LEU A 24 28.70 1.61 19.86
N VAL A 25 28.94 2.78 20.46
CA VAL A 25 27.99 3.91 20.44
C VAL A 25 27.78 4.40 19.00
N LEU A 26 28.84 4.56 18.22
CA LEU A 26 28.75 4.99 16.82
C LEU A 26 28.03 3.96 15.95
N ILE A 27 28.26 2.67 16.15
CA ILE A 27 27.55 1.60 15.45
C ILE A 27 26.07 1.64 15.80
N ALA A 28 25.72 1.76 17.08
CA ALA A 28 24.33 1.84 17.52
C ALA A 28 23.63 3.07 16.93
N LEU A 29 24.27 4.24 17.00
CA LEU A 29 23.74 5.48 16.44
C LEU A 29 23.54 5.37 14.92
N SER A 30 24.53 4.84 14.21
CA SER A 30 24.45 4.62 12.77
C SER A 30 23.32 3.66 12.41
N ALA A 31 23.18 2.54 13.14
CA ALA A 31 22.10 1.58 12.94
C ALA A 31 20.72 2.23 13.16
N SER A 32 20.56 3.04 14.20
CA SER A 32 19.31 3.77 14.45
C SER A 32 18.97 4.75 13.33
N ILE A 33 19.96 5.50 12.84
CA ILE A 33 19.76 6.43 11.71
C ILE A 33 19.34 5.65 10.45
N HIS A 34 20.02 4.55 10.15
CA HIS A 34 19.69 3.71 9.01
C HIS A 34 18.29 3.09 9.11
N MET A 35 17.92 2.58 10.28
CA MET A 35 16.57 2.06 10.52
C MET A 35 15.52 3.13 10.31
N TYR A 36 15.72 4.33 10.86
CA TYR A 36 14.78 5.43 10.72
C TYR A 36 14.55 5.83 9.26
N HIS A 37 15.62 5.99 8.48
CA HIS A 37 15.49 6.29 7.06
C HIS A 37 14.78 5.17 6.29
N ASN A 38 15.05 3.92 6.64
CA ASN A 38 14.38 2.78 6.03
C ASN A 38 12.88 2.76 6.36
N GLU A 39 12.50 3.04 7.61
CA GLU A 39 11.09 3.10 8.01
C GLU A 39 10.29 4.18 7.26
N ILE A 40 10.87 5.37 7.06
CA ILE A 40 10.26 6.42 6.25
C ILE A 40 10.03 5.92 4.82
N TYR A 41 11.05 5.33 4.20
CA TYR A 41 10.96 4.82 2.84
C TYR A 41 9.89 3.73 2.69
N MET A 42 9.84 2.79 3.65
CA MET A 42 8.84 1.72 3.64
C MET A 42 7.43 2.28 3.84
N THR A 43 7.26 3.26 4.74
CA THR A 43 5.97 3.93 4.96
C THR A 43 5.49 4.62 3.70
N ASP A 44 6.38 5.31 2.97
CA ASP A 44 6.01 5.96 1.71
C ASP A 44 5.52 4.96 0.66
N ILE A 45 6.16 3.79 0.56
CA ILE A 45 5.71 2.71 -0.33
C ILE A 45 4.35 2.17 0.12
N GLU A 46 4.18 1.91 1.42
CA GLU A 46 2.93 1.39 1.97
C GLU A 46 1.77 2.36 1.76
N MET A 47 2.00 3.65 1.95
CA MET A 47 1.01 4.70 1.66
C MET A 47 0.58 4.70 0.19
N GLU A 48 1.50 4.48 -0.76
CA GLU A 48 1.14 4.37 -2.18
C GLU A 48 0.34 3.10 -2.51
N ASN A 49 0.64 1.99 -1.82
CA ASN A 49 -0.16 0.77 -1.94
C ASN A 49 -1.59 0.99 -1.41
N ILE A 50 -1.73 1.63 -0.25
CA ILE A 50 -3.05 1.98 0.33
C ILE A 50 -3.84 2.88 -0.62
N LYS A 51 -3.21 3.90 -1.23
CA LYS A 51 -3.88 4.74 -2.23
C LYS A 51 -4.38 3.93 -3.41
N THR A 52 -3.57 2.98 -3.89
CA THR A 52 -3.94 2.13 -5.02
C THR A 52 -5.12 1.22 -4.70
N GLU A 53 -5.13 0.60 -3.52
CA GLU A 53 -6.25 -0.23 -3.06
C GLU A 53 -7.52 0.61 -2.85
N THR A 54 -7.38 1.80 -2.27
CA THR A 54 -8.50 2.71 -2.07
C THR A 54 -9.12 3.13 -3.41
N LEU A 55 -8.30 3.45 -4.42
CA LEU A 55 -8.78 3.72 -5.77
C LEU A 55 -9.54 2.53 -6.35
N LEU A 56 -9.03 1.31 -6.19
CA LEU A 56 -9.70 0.10 -6.62
C LEU A 56 -11.08 -0.06 -5.95
N GLN A 57 -11.15 0.08 -4.61
CA GLN A 57 -12.38 -0.07 -3.85
C GLN A 57 -13.41 1.01 -4.22
N MET A 58 -13.00 2.27 -4.29
CA MET A 58 -13.89 3.38 -4.67
C MET A 58 -14.37 3.26 -6.11
N GLY A 59 -13.48 2.93 -7.05
CA GLY A 59 -13.83 2.73 -8.45
C GLY A 59 -14.83 1.58 -8.62
N TYR A 60 -14.57 0.44 -7.97
CA TYR A 60 -15.47 -0.70 -7.99
C TYR A 60 -16.83 -0.36 -7.39
N THR A 61 -16.86 0.35 -6.25
CA THR A 61 -18.11 0.73 -5.58
C THR A 61 -18.94 1.68 -6.45
N ASN A 62 -18.31 2.68 -7.07
CA ASN A 62 -18.98 3.59 -7.98
C ASN A 62 -19.49 2.88 -9.24
N TYR A 63 -18.73 1.91 -9.75
CA TYR A 63 -19.14 1.07 -10.87
C TYR A 63 -20.35 0.23 -10.52
N MET A 64 -20.34 -0.49 -9.40
CA MET A 64 -21.52 -1.27 -8.97
C MET A 64 -22.75 -0.38 -8.80
N LYS A 65 -22.58 0.81 -8.21
CA LYS A 65 -23.68 1.77 -8.06
C LYS A 65 -24.26 2.22 -9.41
N THR A 66 -23.41 2.44 -10.42
CA THR A 66 -23.88 2.84 -11.77
C THR A 66 -24.65 1.72 -12.44
N ILE A 67 -24.18 0.47 -12.31
CA ILE A 67 -24.91 -0.71 -12.80
C ILE A 67 -26.24 -0.89 -12.06
N GLU A 68 -26.27 -0.73 -10.73
CA GLU A 68 -27.50 -0.80 -9.94
C GLU A 68 -28.52 0.27 -10.32
N THR A 69 -28.07 1.45 -10.76
CA THR A 69 -28.95 2.51 -11.27
C THR A 69 -29.44 2.27 -12.71
N GLY A 70 -29.08 1.15 -13.33
CA GLY A 70 -29.53 0.74 -14.65
C GLY A 70 -28.64 1.20 -15.81
N GLU A 71 -27.43 1.70 -15.54
CA GLU A 71 -26.46 1.97 -16.61
C GLU A 71 -25.87 0.66 -17.15
N SER A 72 -25.57 0.64 -18.45
CA SER A 72 -25.01 -0.53 -19.10
C SER A 72 -23.62 -0.86 -18.53
N PRO A 73 -23.33 -2.15 -18.26
CA PRO A 73 -22.00 -2.60 -17.86
C PRO A 73 -21.04 -2.44 -19.04
N GLY A 74 -20.33 -1.31 -19.05
CA GLY A 74 -19.44 -0.90 -20.11
C GLY A 74 -18.11 -0.34 -19.59
N GLU A 75 -17.45 0.43 -20.43
CA GLU A 75 -16.23 1.15 -20.06
C GLU A 75 -16.58 2.40 -19.25
N GLN A 76 -16.01 2.53 -18.05
CA GLN A 76 -16.28 3.63 -17.13
C GLN A 76 -14.99 4.23 -16.60
N PHE A 77 -14.97 5.57 -16.49
CA PHE A 77 -13.83 6.35 -16.04
C PHE A 77 -14.20 7.15 -14.80
N TYR A 78 -13.45 6.94 -13.72
CA TYR A 78 -13.62 7.66 -12.46
C TYR A 78 -12.36 8.46 -12.13
N THR A 79 -12.56 9.69 -11.69
CA THR A 79 -11.48 10.56 -11.19
C THR A 79 -11.68 10.81 -9.71
N PHE A 80 -10.65 10.53 -8.93
CA PHE A 80 -10.61 10.71 -7.49
C PHE A 80 -9.42 11.61 -7.11
N PRO A 81 -9.41 12.20 -5.90
CA PRO A 81 -8.28 13.01 -5.44
C PRO A 81 -6.94 12.28 -5.47
N GLN A 82 -6.95 10.96 -5.27
CA GLN A 82 -5.74 10.12 -5.22
C GLN A 82 -5.27 9.64 -6.61
N GLY A 83 -6.08 9.81 -7.65
CA GLY A 83 -5.78 9.31 -9.00
C GLY A 83 -7.02 8.96 -9.81
N ARG A 84 -6.81 8.22 -10.90
CA ARG A 84 -7.86 7.82 -11.85
C ARG A 84 -8.06 6.32 -11.87
N VAL A 85 -9.29 5.89 -12.14
CA VAL A 85 -9.65 4.49 -12.29
C VAL A 85 -10.40 4.32 -13.60
N HIS A 86 -9.98 3.33 -14.37
CA HIS A 86 -10.62 2.94 -15.61
C HIS A 86 -11.07 1.49 -15.46
N ILE A 87 -12.38 1.25 -15.55
CA ILE A 87 -13.00 -0.06 -15.44
C ILE A 87 -13.56 -0.45 -16.80
N GLN A 88 -13.19 -1.64 -17.27
CA GLN A 88 -13.69 -2.21 -18.52
C GLN A 88 -14.31 -3.57 -18.24
N PHE A 89 -15.59 -3.71 -18.57
CA PHE A 89 -16.26 -5.00 -18.54
C PHE A 89 -16.00 -5.80 -19.82
N VAL A 90 -15.68 -7.09 -19.65
CA VAL A 90 -15.47 -8.04 -20.75
C VAL A 90 -16.53 -9.13 -20.65
N GLU A 91 -17.64 -8.92 -21.38
CA GLU A 91 -18.82 -9.81 -21.40
C GLU A 91 -18.45 -11.28 -21.66
N SER A 92 -17.56 -11.53 -22.62
CA SER A 92 -17.18 -12.89 -23.03
C SER A 92 -16.55 -13.74 -21.93
N LYS A 93 -16.03 -13.10 -20.87
CA LYS A 93 -15.36 -13.76 -19.74
C LYS A 93 -16.01 -13.45 -18.40
N ALA A 94 -17.04 -12.60 -18.37
CA ALA A 94 -17.64 -12.05 -17.16
C ALA A 94 -16.58 -11.51 -16.16
N ILE A 95 -15.62 -10.72 -16.66
CA ILE A 95 -14.56 -10.10 -15.85
C ILE A 95 -14.55 -8.58 -15.98
N LEU A 96 -14.10 -7.91 -14.92
CA LEU A 96 -13.75 -6.49 -14.90
C LEU A 96 -12.24 -6.34 -14.95
N ASN A 97 -11.76 -5.61 -15.94
CA ASN A 97 -10.40 -5.10 -15.99
C ASN A 97 -10.38 -3.70 -15.38
N ILE A 98 -9.78 -3.57 -14.20
CA ILE A 98 -9.71 -2.33 -13.44
C ILE A 98 -8.29 -1.81 -13.47
N LYS A 99 -8.07 -0.69 -14.15
CA LYS A 99 -6.78 0.00 -14.25
C LYS A 99 -6.81 1.20 -13.32
N THR A 100 -5.96 1.20 -12.30
CA THR A 100 -5.77 2.35 -11.42
C THR A 100 -4.51 3.10 -11.84
N THR A 101 -4.52 4.43 -11.71
CA THR A 101 -3.36 5.29 -11.92
C THR A 101 -3.31 6.34 -10.82
N THR A 102 -2.32 6.25 -9.94
CA THR A 102 -2.13 7.23 -8.86
C THR A 102 -1.55 8.54 -9.39
N ASN A 103 -1.60 9.60 -8.56
CA ASN A 103 -0.97 10.89 -8.90
C ASN A 103 0.56 10.81 -9.09
N LYS A 104 1.21 9.83 -8.45
CA LYS A 104 2.64 9.51 -8.68
C LYS A 104 2.87 8.66 -9.94
N ASN A 105 1.84 8.52 -10.79
CA ASN A 105 1.85 7.74 -12.04
C ASN A 105 2.15 6.25 -11.84
N GLN A 106 1.93 5.71 -10.63
CA GLN A 106 1.94 4.27 -10.39
C GLN A 106 0.68 3.67 -10.99
N ARG A 107 0.85 2.61 -11.78
CA ARG A 107 -0.24 1.95 -12.51
C ARG A 107 -0.36 0.51 -12.06
N GLN A 108 -1.56 0.09 -11.72
CA GLN A 108 -1.86 -1.30 -11.43
C GLN A 108 -3.12 -1.73 -12.20
N THR A 109 -3.13 -2.98 -12.64
CA THR A 109 -4.28 -3.59 -13.32
C THR A 109 -4.75 -4.76 -12.49
N PHE A 110 -6.03 -4.74 -12.14
CA PHE A 110 -6.70 -5.79 -11.39
C PHE A 110 -7.74 -6.44 -12.29
N VAL A 111 -7.81 -7.76 -12.25
CA VAL A 111 -8.86 -8.54 -12.92
C VAL A 111 -9.74 -9.11 -11.83
N ARG A 112 -11.03 -8.78 -11.85
CA ARG A 112 -12.02 -9.35 -10.91
C ARG A 112 -13.14 -10.05 -11.68
N PRO A 113 -13.60 -11.22 -11.22
CA PRO A 113 -14.83 -11.80 -11.75
C PRO A 113 -16.00 -10.85 -11.46
N PHE A 114 -16.94 -10.78 -12.40
CA PHE A 114 -18.12 -9.95 -12.30
C PHE A 114 -19.36 -10.83 -12.34
N SER A 115 -20.11 -10.78 -11.25
CA SER A 115 -21.49 -11.26 -11.20
C SER A 115 -22.39 -10.04 -11.24
N MET A 116 -23.30 -9.98 -12.21
CA MET A 116 -24.36 -8.98 -12.18
C MET A 116 -25.17 -9.15 -10.88
N PRO A 117 -25.48 -8.06 -10.16
CA PRO A 117 -26.47 -8.14 -9.09
C PRO A 117 -27.78 -8.61 -9.72
N SER A 118 -28.30 -9.76 -9.28
CA SER A 118 -29.55 -10.33 -9.78
C SER A 118 -30.72 -9.35 -9.57
N GLU A 119 -31.66 -9.30 -10.51
CA GLU A 119 -32.97 -8.60 -10.43
C GLU A 119 -33.88 -9.10 -9.28
N GLU A 120 -33.34 -9.69 -8.21
CA GLU A 120 -34.12 -10.39 -7.20
C GLU A 120 -34.81 -9.43 -6.22
N LYS A 121 -34.51 -8.12 -6.27
CA LYS A 121 -35.07 -7.14 -5.32
C LYS A 121 -36.36 -6.44 -5.78
N CYS A 122 -36.84 -6.67 -7.01
CA CYS A 122 -38.05 -6.01 -7.53
C CYS A 122 -39.29 -6.91 -7.63
N ARG A 123 -39.26 -8.15 -7.10
CA ARG A 123 -40.45 -9.03 -7.10
C ARG A 123 -41.31 -8.93 -5.83
N ASP A 124 -40.84 -8.26 -4.79
CA ASP A 124 -41.55 -8.09 -3.51
C ASP A 124 -42.34 -6.77 -3.36
N CYS A 125 -42.34 -5.89 -4.36
CA CYS A 125 -43.10 -4.63 -4.31
C CYS A 125 -44.52 -4.70 -4.91
N HIS A 126 -45.03 -5.88 -5.25
CA HIS A 126 -46.39 -6.04 -5.82
C HIS A 126 -47.33 -6.92 -4.99
N LYS A 127 -47.28 -6.80 -3.66
CA LYS A 127 -48.33 -7.32 -2.77
C LYS A 127 -48.69 -6.31 -1.68
N ILE A 128 -49.37 -5.24 -2.08
CA ILE A 128 -50.27 -4.54 -1.16
C ILE A 128 -51.68 -4.85 -1.65
N PRO A 129 -52.42 -5.76 -1.01
CA PRO A 129 -53.84 -5.90 -1.29
C PRO A 129 -54.54 -4.65 -0.75
N ILE A 130 -55.23 -3.99 -1.68
CA ILE A 130 -56.39 -3.13 -1.41
C ILE A 130 -57.39 -3.91 -0.54
N ASN A 131 -57.64 -3.41 0.67
CA ASN A 131 -58.93 -3.52 1.36
C ASN A 131 -59.11 -2.29 2.25
#